data_AF-A0A9X1MIG9-F1
#
_entry.id   AF-A0A9X1MIG9-F1
#
_cell.length_a   1.000
_cell.length_b   1.000
_cell.length_c   1.000
_cell.angle_alpha   90.00
_cell.angle_beta   90.00
_cell.angle_gamma   90.00
#
_symmetry.space_group_name_H-M   'P 1'
#
loop_
_entity.id
_entity.type
_entity.pdbx_description
1 polymer ?
#
loop_
_entity_poly.entity_id
_entity_poly.type
_entity_poly.pdbx_seq_one_letter_code
_entity_poly.pdbx_strand_id
1 'polypeptide(L)'
;MRDLAELGFKSTGIETEESISHLESLLGVPLPSQFRRHLLLHGGGYLDDCIYECQMPTPFGHGNIVQIAGTRDMETTIYSETIPWNLLCIGEGHLGQSTCISIAGLDHGKCYAFDCNMRFYWSERDIKALPHLDPSIIEFFRLRDEDELPERPWGYENCYLATDSFDELLGKLQRLPE
;
A
#
# COMPACT_ATOMS: atom_id res chain seq x y z
N MET A 1 -13.44 9.28 -11.78
CA MET A 1 -12.02 8.90 -11.81
C MET A 1 -11.24 10.17 -11.57
N ARG A 2 -10.34 10.19 -10.58
CA ARG A 2 -9.58 11.39 -10.23
C ARG A 2 -8.59 11.72 -11.35
N ASP A 3 -8.33 13.02 -11.56
CA ASP A 3 -7.27 13.44 -12.46
C ASP A 3 -5.90 13.21 -11.79
N LEU A 4 -5.13 12.28 -12.33
CA LEU A 4 -3.81 11.94 -11.80
C LEU A 4 -2.81 13.09 -11.96
N ALA A 5 -3.03 14.01 -12.91
CA ALA A 5 -2.17 15.18 -13.08
C ALA A 5 -2.22 16.11 -11.85
N GLU A 6 -3.35 16.18 -11.14
CA GLU A 6 -3.48 16.95 -9.89
C GLU A 6 -2.57 16.40 -8.78
N LEU A 7 -2.27 15.11 -8.82
CA LEU A 7 -1.38 14.41 -7.89
C LEU A 7 0.10 14.45 -8.33
N GLY A 8 0.41 15.20 -9.40
CA GLY A 8 1.77 15.25 -9.95
C GLY A 8 2.18 13.98 -10.69
N PHE A 9 1.23 13.13 -11.10
CA PHE A 9 1.55 11.84 -11.72
C PHE A 9 2.35 12.00 -13.02
N LYS A 10 3.47 11.29 -13.09
CA LYS A 10 4.35 11.20 -14.26
C LYS A 10 4.51 9.72 -14.63
N SER A 11 3.77 9.32 -15.66
CA SER A 11 3.82 7.96 -16.21
C SER A 11 5.23 7.61 -16.69
N THR A 12 5.65 6.37 -16.45
CA THR A 12 6.86 5.77 -17.02
C THR A 12 6.60 5.04 -18.35
N GLY A 13 5.36 5.09 -18.85
CA GLY A 13 4.89 4.37 -20.03
C GLY A 13 3.72 3.45 -19.69
N ILE A 14 2.76 3.34 -20.62
CA ILE A 14 1.60 2.45 -20.46
C ILE A 14 2.02 0.98 -20.53
N GLU A 15 1.31 0.12 -19.81
CA GLU A 15 1.51 -1.32 -19.87
C GLU A 15 0.73 -1.93 -21.04
N THR A 16 1.24 -3.03 -21.59
CA THR A 16 0.57 -3.75 -22.67
C THR A 16 -0.26 -4.90 -22.12
N GLU A 17 -1.25 -5.36 -22.88
CA GLU A 17 -1.99 -6.58 -22.54
C GLU A 17 -1.05 -7.78 -22.35
N GLU A 18 0.04 -7.83 -23.12
CA GLU A 18 1.06 -8.88 -23.03
C GLU A 18 1.83 -8.83 -21.71
N SER A 19 2.31 -7.65 -21.29
CA SER A 19 3.06 -7.51 -20.02
C SER A 19 2.18 -7.83 -18.82
N ILE A 20 0.94 -7.36 -18.82
CA ILE A 20 0.00 -7.65 -17.74
C ILE A 20 -0.37 -9.14 -17.72
N SER A 21 -0.65 -9.75 -18.87
CA SER A 21 -0.98 -11.18 -18.92
C SER A 21 0.20 -12.05 -18.49
N HIS A 22 1.44 -11.62 -18.77
CA HIS A 22 2.64 -12.27 -18.24
C HIS A 22 2.69 -12.19 -16.71
N LEU A 23 2.51 -11.00 -16.14
CA LEU A 23 2.46 -10.80 -14.69
C LEU A 23 1.37 -11.68 -14.04
N GLU A 24 0.15 -11.68 -14.56
CA GLU A 24 -0.94 -12.54 -14.06
C GLU A 24 -0.62 -14.03 -14.16
N SER A 25 0.10 -14.45 -15.20
CA SER A 25 0.57 -15.83 -15.32
C SER A 25 1.61 -16.18 -14.26
N LEU A 26 2.45 -15.24 -13.83
CA LEU A 26 3.40 -15.44 -12.73
C LEU A 26 2.68 -15.51 -11.38
N LEU A 27 1.68 -14.66 -11.18
CA LEU A 27 0.84 -14.63 -9.98
C LEU A 27 -0.10 -15.85 -9.88
N GLY A 28 -0.46 -16.45 -11.02
CA GLY A 28 -1.43 -17.53 -11.11
C GLY A 28 -2.89 -17.08 -10.95
N VAL A 29 -3.14 -15.78 -10.88
CA VAL A 29 -4.46 -15.15 -10.70
C VAL A 29 -4.54 -13.85 -11.51
N PRO A 30 -5.74 -13.46 -11.98
CA PRO A 30 -5.92 -12.17 -12.64
C PRO A 30 -5.75 -11.01 -11.65
N LEU A 31 -5.23 -9.88 -12.11
CA LEU A 31 -5.17 -8.66 -11.33
C LEU A 31 -6.58 -8.12 -11.06
N PRO A 32 -6.78 -7.41 -9.94
CA PRO A 32 -8.00 -6.64 -9.72
C PRO A 32 -8.30 -5.71 -10.90
N SER A 33 -9.52 -5.79 -11.43
CA SER A 33 -9.89 -5.19 -12.72
C SER A 33 -9.66 -3.67 -12.80
N GLN A 34 -9.83 -2.96 -11.67
CA GLN A 34 -9.57 -1.53 -11.59
C GLN A 34 -8.09 -1.19 -11.73
N PHE A 35 -7.22 -1.97 -11.07
CA PHE A 35 -5.77 -1.80 -11.17
C PHE A 35 -5.25 -2.23 -12.55
N ARG A 36 -5.74 -3.35 -13.09
CA ARG A 36 -5.46 -3.75 -14.49
C ARG A 36 -5.79 -2.62 -15.46
N ARG A 37 -6.97 -2.01 -15.33
CA ARG A 37 -7.40 -0.89 -16.18
C ARG A 37 -6.46 0.32 -16.03
N HIS A 38 -6.00 0.62 -14.83
CA HIS A 38 -5.03 1.69 -14.60
C HIS A 38 -3.73 1.44 -15.35
N LEU A 39 -3.17 0.23 -15.26
CA LEU A 39 -1.94 -0.13 -15.96
C LEU A 39 -2.06 0.03 -17.49
N LEU A 40 -3.18 -0.37 -18.07
CA LEU A 40 -3.43 -0.22 -19.52
C LEU A 40 -3.57 1.24 -19.96
N LEU A 41 -4.15 2.10 -19.10
CA LEU A 41 -4.43 3.50 -19.44
C LEU A 41 -3.26 4.44 -19.11
N HIS A 42 -2.56 4.16 -18.03
CA HIS A 42 -1.60 5.07 -17.40
C HIS A 42 -0.24 4.42 -17.13
N GLY A 43 -0.20 3.09 -17.02
CA GLY A 43 0.99 2.33 -16.63
C GLY A 43 1.41 2.60 -15.19
N GLY A 44 2.68 2.31 -14.89
CA GLY A 44 3.34 2.76 -13.67
C GLY A 44 3.75 4.23 -13.78
N GLY A 45 4.18 4.81 -12.67
CA GLY A 45 4.70 6.17 -12.65
C GLY A 45 4.93 6.74 -11.27
N TYR A 46 5.53 7.92 -11.24
CA TYR A 46 5.80 8.66 -10.01
C TYR A 46 4.64 9.60 -9.70
N LEU A 47 4.32 9.74 -8.43
CA LEU A 47 3.44 10.77 -7.88
C LEU A 47 4.31 11.81 -7.16
N ASP A 48 3.75 12.99 -6.91
CA ASP A 48 4.29 13.80 -5.83
C ASP A 48 4.00 13.11 -4.49
N ASP A 49 4.59 13.61 -3.39
CA ASP A 49 4.37 13.05 -2.06
C ASP A 49 2.88 13.02 -1.72
N CYS A 50 2.25 11.86 -1.87
CA CYS A 50 0.82 11.68 -1.65
C CYS A 50 0.58 10.84 -0.40
N ILE A 51 -0.41 11.23 0.38
CA ILE A 51 -0.86 10.53 1.59
C ILE A 51 -2.31 10.06 1.43
N TYR A 52 -2.69 9.07 2.23
CA TYR A 52 -4.07 8.62 2.36
C TYR A 52 -4.32 8.09 3.78
N GLU A 53 -5.57 8.19 4.23
CA GLU A 53 -6.00 7.61 5.49
C GLU A 53 -6.22 6.12 5.37
N CYS A 54 -5.73 5.36 6.34
CA CYS A 54 -6.13 3.97 6.52
C CYS A 54 -7.48 3.89 7.25
N GLN A 55 -8.23 2.82 7.02
CA GLN A 55 -9.48 2.54 7.74
C GLN A 55 -9.25 2.11 9.21
N MET A 56 -7.99 1.94 9.60
CA MET A 56 -7.59 1.51 10.94
C MET A 56 -6.33 2.24 11.41
N PRO A 57 -6.07 2.31 12.72
CA PRO A 57 -4.85 2.90 13.27
C PRO A 57 -3.59 2.23 12.70
N THR A 58 -2.53 3.02 12.49
CA THR A 58 -1.25 2.56 11.93
C THR A 58 -0.07 3.06 12.78
N PRO A 59 1.09 2.37 12.76
CA PRO A 59 2.30 2.82 13.46
C PRO A 59 3.00 4.00 12.77
N PHE A 60 2.38 4.59 11.75
CA PHE A 60 2.95 5.66 10.93
C PHE A 60 1.97 6.80 10.64
N GLY A 61 0.80 6.81 11.26
CA GLY A 61 -0.25 7.79 11.03
C GLY A 61 -0.95 7.53 9.69
N HIS A 62 -0.45 8.16 8.63
CA HIS A 62 -1.03 8.09 7.29
C HIS A 62 -0.23 7.18 6.36
N GLY A 63 -0.95 6.45 5.51
CA GLY A 63 -0.32 5.76 4.39
C GLY A 63 0.27 6.77 3.41
N ASN A 64 1.40 6.44 2.81
CA ASN A 64 2.05 7.28 1.80
C ASN A 64 2.33 6.48 0.52
N ILE A 65 2.27 7.18 -0.62
CA ILE A 65 2.64 6.67 -1.93
C ILE A 65 3.31 7.79 -2.73
N VAL A 66 4.46 7.47 -3.30
CA VAL A 66 5.25 8.33 -4.22
C VAL A 66 5.43 7.71 -5.60
N GLN A 67 5.08 6.43 -5.73
CA GLN A 67 5.16 5.71 -6.99
C GLN A 67 4.04 4.67 -7.06
N ILE A 68 3.43 4.55 -8.23
CA ILE A 68 2.59 3.41 -8.62
C ILE A 68 3.46 2.48 -9.47
N ALA A 69 3.55 1.22 -9.07
CA ALA A 69 4.42 0.22 -9.69
C ALA A 69 3.94 -0.17 -11.10
N GLY A 70 4.87 -0.29 -12.05
CA GLY A 70 4.63 -0.97 -13.33
C GLY A 70 4.77 -2.50 -13.22
N THR A 71 4.52 -3.22 -14.31
CA THR A 71 4.62 -4.70 -14.33
C THR A 71 6.01 -5.19 -13.95
N ARG A 72 7.07 -4.53 -14.44
CA ARG A 72 8.46 -4.87 -14.12
C ARG A 72 8.79 -4.68 -12.65
N ASP A 73 8.34 -3.58 -12.05
CA ASP A 73 8.57 -3.31 -10.62
C ASP A 73 7.90 -4.41 -9.79
N MET A 74 6.66 -4.76 -10.14
CA MET A 74 5.90 -5.81 -9.49
C MET A 74 6.59 -7.17 -9.59
N GLU A 75 7.09 -7.57 -10.75
CA GLU A 75 7.83 -8.84 -10.93
C GLU A 75 9.00 -9.01 -9.95
N THR A 76 9.66 -7.92 -9.54
CA THR A 76 10.76 -7.98 -8.57
C THR A 76 10.30 -8.23 -7.14
N THR A 77 9.01 -8.01 -6.84
CA THR A 77 8.43 -8.10 -5.50
C THR A 77 7.50 -9.29 -5.28
N ILE A 78 7.10 -10.02 -6.34
CA ILE A 78 6.21 -11.20 -6.26
C ILE A 78 6.72 -12.25 -5.26
N TYR A 79 8.03 -12.44 -5.21
CA TYR A 79 8.67 -13.44 -4.35
C TYR A 79 9.22 -12.84 -3.05
N SER A 80 8.70 -11.69 -2.63
CA SER A 80 9.08 -11.10 -1.35
C SER A 80 8.72 -12.04 -0.20
N GLU A 81 9.68 -12.26 0.70
CA GLU A 81 9.46 -13.06 1.92
C GLU A 81 8.72 -12.27 3.01
N THR A 82 8.57 -10.94 2.85
CA THR A 82 7.95 -10.06 3.86
C THR A 82 6.50 -9.73 3.54
N ILE A 83 6.13 -9.68 2.26
CA ILE A 83 4.77 -9.34 1.83
C ILE A 83 3.92 -10.62 1.89
N PRO A 84 2.72 -10.59 2.50
CA PRO A 84 1.81 -11.74 2.46
C PRO A 84 1.55 -12.21 1.04
N TRP A 85 1.52 -13.53 0.82
CA TRP A 85 1.54 -14.14 -0.53
C TRP A 85 0.33 -13.81 -1.40
N ASN A 86 -0.78 -13.38 -0.79
CA ASN A 86 -1.98 -12.96 -1.52
C ASN A 86 -2.03 -11.44 -1.73
N LEU A 87 -0.98 -10.71 -1.36
CA LEU A 87 -0.82 -9.28 -1.62
C LEU A 87 0.28 -9.05 -2.68
N LEU A 88 0.08 -8.02 -3.49
CA LEU A 88 1.06 -7.54 -4.47
C LEU A 88 1.42 -6.10 -4.16
N CYS A 89 2.72 -5.77 -4.12
CA CYS A 89 3.17 -4.39 -3.96
C CYS A 89 2.84 -3.59 -5.23
N ILE A 90 1.99 -2.58 -5.11
CA ILE A 90 1.56 -1.73 -6.22
C ILE A 90 2.03 -0.28 -6.07
N GLY A 91 2.74 0.04 -5.01
CA GLY A 91 3.33 1.35 -4.83
C GLY A 91 4.33 1.41 -3.69
N GLU A 92 5.21 2.39 -3.79
CA GLU A 92 6.23 2.67 -2.78
C GLU A 92 5.92 4.00 -2.11
N GLY A 93 6.23 4.09 -0.82
CA GLY A 93 6.15 5.30 -0.03
C GLY A 93 7.40 5.49 0.83
N HIS A 94 7.39 6.52 1.66
CA HIS A 94 8.49 6.86 2.54
C HIS A 94 8.58 5.96 3.76
N LEU A 95 9.77 5.92 4.37
CA LEU A 95 9.99 5.32 5.70
C LEU A 95 9.50 3.87 5.82
N GLY A 96 9.80 3.06 4.79
CA GLY A 96 9.44 1.64 4.75
C GLY A 96 7.94 1.38 4.65
N GLN A 97 7.18 2.31 4.10
CA GLN A 97 5.79 2.08 3.73
C GLN A 97 5.71 1.65 2.26
N SER A 98 4.91 0.62 2.00
CA SER A 98 4.53 0.22 0.65
C SER A 98 3.01 0.15 0.57
N THR A 99 2.46 0.38 -0.61
CA THR A 99 1.03 0.17 -0.86
C THR A 99 0.85 -1.15 -1.59
N CYS A 100 0.05 -2.05 -1.03
CA CYS A 100 -0.22 -3.35 -1.60
C CYS A 100 -1.69 -3.49 -2.01
N ILE A 101 -1.99 -4.39 -2.94
CA ILE A 101 -3.35 -4.80 -3.30
C ILE A 101 -3.51 -6.30 -3.10
N SER A 102 -4.66 -6.73 -2.55
CA SER A 102 -4.97 -8.16 -2.48
C SER A 102 -5.31 -8.69 -3.87
N ILE A 103 -4.65 -9.78 -4.25
CA ILE A 103 -4.81 -10.47 -5.53
C ILE A 103 -5.50 -11.84 -5.36
N ALA A 104 -5.78 -12.27 -4.13
CA ALA A 104 -6.54 -13.49 -3.86
C ALA A 104 -7.21 -13.45 -2.49
N GLY A 105 -8.33 -14.17 -2.35
CA GLY A 105 -9.09 -14.29 -1.10
C GLY A 105 -10.36 -13.46 -1.08
N LEU A 106 -11.00 -13.37 0.11
CA LEU A 106 -12.24 -12.61 0.32
C LEU A 106 -12.02 -11.09 0.22
N ASP A 107 -10.78 -10.64 0.35
CA ASP A 107 -10.34 -9.25 0.27
C ASP A 107 -9.81 -8.89 -1.13
N HIS A 108 -10.01 -9.73 -2.14
CA HIS A 108 -9.53 -9.48 -3.50
C HIS A 108 -9.88 -8.07 -4.00
N GLY A 109 -8.85 -7.30 -4.38
CA GLY A 109 -8.96 -5.93 -4.86
C GLY A 109 -8.86 -4.84 -3.79
N LYS A 110 -8.88 -5.19 -2.49
CA LYS A 110 -8.66 -4.23 -1.40
C LYS A 110 -7.21 -3.77 -1.36
N CYS A 111 -6.99 -2.50 -0.98
CA CYS A 111 -5.66 -1.92 -0.88
C CYS A 111 -5.23 -1.78 0.58
N TYR A 112 -3.96 -2.04 0.85
CA TYR A 112 -3.36 -2.03 2.18
C TYR A 112 -2.12 -1.14 2.20
N ALA A 113 -1.93 -0.39 3.27
CA ALA A 113 -0.61 0.12 3.63
C ALA A 113 0.16 -1.01 4.32
N PHE A 114 1.31 -1.38 3.76
CA PHE A 114 2.21 -2.40 4.28
C PHE A 114 3.42 -1.76 4.94
N ASP A 115 3.69 -2.16 6.18
CA ASP A 115 4.84 -1.70 6.94
C ASP A 115 6.04 -2.65 6.80
N CYS A 116 6.92 -2.35 5.85
CA CYS A 116 8.16 -3.10 5.62
C CYS A 116 9.13 -3.04 6.80
N ASN A 117 9.01 -2.02 7.67
CA ASN A 117 9.85 -1.87 8.87
C ASN A 117 9.32 -2.66 10.07
N MET A 118 8.20 -3.36 9.92
CA MET A 118 7.62 -4.24 10.93
C MET A 118 7.40 -3.56 12.30
N ARG A 119 6.97 -2.29 12.29
CA ARG A 119 6.81 -1.47 13.51
C ARG A 119 5.77 -2.02 14.44
N PHE A 120 4.87 -2.87 13.96
CA PHE A 120 3.98 -3.63 14.84
C PHE A 120 4.75 -4.33 15.98
N TYR A 121 5.99 -4.77 15.76
CA TYR A 121 6.80 -5.47 16.77
C TYR A 121 7.77 -4.56 17.56
N TRP A 122 7.72 -3.24 17.37
CA TRP A 122 8.59 -2.33 18.11
C TRP A 122 8.34 -2.37 19.62
N SER A 123 9.41 -2.42 20.39
CA SER A 123 9.36 -2.41 21.85
C SER A 123 9.14 -1.00 22.40
N GLU A 124 8.77 -0.89 23.68
CA GLU A 124 8.71 0.40 24.40
C GLU A 124 10.03 1.19 24.29
N ARG A 125 11.17 0.48 24.24
CA ARG A 125 12.48 1.10 24.06
C ARG A 125 12.61 1.77 22.69
N ASP A 126 12.14 1.10 21.63
CA ASP A 126 12.20 1.63 20.26
C ASP A 126 11.32 2.89 20.14
N ILE A 127 10.12 2.83 20.73
CA ILE A 127 9.18 3.96 20.76
C ILE A 127 9.77 5.15 21.54
N LYS A 128 10.35 4.92 22.72
CA LYS A 128 10.98 5.99 23.54
C LYS A 128 12.18 6.65 22.87
N ALA A 129 12.81 5.99 21.89
CA ALA A 129 13.90 6.60 21.12
C ALA A 129 13.40 7.69 20.15
N LEU A 130 12.08 7.81 19.94
CA LEU A 130 11.43 8.77 19.05
C LEU A 130 10.57 9.75 19.87
N PRO A 131 11.15 10.85 20.40
CA PRO A 131 10.46 11.72 21.38
C PRO A 131 9.33 12.59 20.81
N HIS A 132 9.15 12.61 19.49
CA HIS A 132 8.21 13.48 18.77
C HIS A 132 7.27 12.70 17.86
N LEU A 133 6.88 11.49 18.28
CA LEU A 133 5.87 10.73 17.55
C LEU A 133 4.52 11.46 17.60
N ASP A 134 3.81 11.40 16.48
CA ASP A 134 2.45 11.90 16.39
C ASP A 134 1.54 11.18 17.41
N PRO A 135 0.58 11.87 18.05
CA PRO A 135 -0.34 11.24 19.00
C PRO A 135 -1.07 10.02 18.45
N SER A 136 -1.38 9.98 17.16
CA SER A 136 -2.02 8.81 16.51
C SER A 136 -1.11 7.57 16.52
N ILE A 137 0.19 7.76 16.37
CA ILE A 137 1.18 6.66 16.42
C ILE A 137 1.34 6.16 17.86
N ILE A 138 1.34 7.07 18.85
CA ILE A 138 1.36 6.69 20.27
C ILE A 138 0.11 5.88 20.62
N GLU A 139 -1.06 6.33 20.15
CA GLU A 139 -2.32 5.63 20.37
C GLU A 139 -2.34 4.26 19.70
N PHE A 140 -1.77 4.11 18.50
CA PHE A 140 -1.60 2.81 17.87
C PHE A 140 -0.88 1.81 18.77
N PHE A 141 0.25 2.22 19.38
CA PHE A 141 1.02 1.34 20.26
C PHE A 141 0.28 1.02 21.56
N ARG A 142 -0.47 1.98 22.12
CA ARG A 142 -1.36 1.73 23.26
C ARG A 142 -2.40 0.65 22.93
N LEU A 143 -3.12 0.83 21.82
CA LEU A 143 -4.13 -0.12 21.34
C LEU A 143 -3.53 -1.50 21.09
N ARG A 144 -2.32 -1.57 20.52
CA ARG A 144 -1.61 -2.83 20.31
C ARG A 144 -1.34 -3.54 21.64
N ASP A 145 -0.77 -2.83 22.60
CA ASP A 145 -0.32 -3.41 23.87
C ASP A 145 -1.48 -3.86 24.75
N GLU A 146 -2.66 -3.25 24.58
CA GLU A 146 -3.90 -3.59 25.27
C GLU A 146 -4.79 -4.58 24.50
N ASP A 147 -4.33 -5.08 23.32
CA ASP A 147 -5.09 -5.97 22.43
C ASP A 147 -6.45 -5.37 21.97
N GLU A 148 -6.47 -4.04 21.78
CA GLU A 148 -7.64 -3.25 21.37
C GLU A 148 -7.60 -2.85 19.87
N LEU A 149 -6.60 -3.31 19.11
CA LEU A 149 -6.57 -3.08 17.67
C LEU A 149 -7.71 -3.84 16.97
N PRO A 150 -8.28 -3.30 15.87
CA PRO A 150 -9.29 -4.02 15.11
C PRO A 150 -8.79 -5.39 14.65
N GLU A 151 -9.71 -6.36 14.64
CA GLU A 151 -9.41 -7.69 14.11
C GLU A 151 -8.91 -7.63 12.67
N ARG A 152 -7.94 -8.50 12.36
CA ARG A 152 -7.33 -8.60 11.04
C ARG A 152 -7.05 -10.06 10.69
N PRO A 153 -6.93 -10.39 9.38
CA PRO A 153 -6.52 -11.72 8.98
C PRO A 153 -5.19 -12.13 9.60
N TRP A 154 -5.01 -13.42 9.83
CA TRP A 154 -3.73 -13.96 10.27
C TRP A 154 -2.63 -13.66 9.24
N GLY A 155 -1.46 -13.20 9.68
CA GLY A 155 -0.35 -12.82 8.80
C GLY A 155 -0.40 -11.37 8.29
N TYR A 156 -1.40 -10.59 8.71
CA TYR A 156 -1.57 -9.17 8.33
C TYR A 156 -1.16 -8.21 9.46
N GLU A 157 -0.26 -8.63 10.36
CA GLU A 157 0.14 -7.83 11.52
C GLU A 157 0.77 -6.48 11.12
N ASN A 158 1.35 -6.41 9.91
CA ASN A 158 1.93 -5.21 9.32
C ASN A 158 1.15 -4.70 8.09
N CYS A 159 -0.07 -5.18 7.87
CA CYS A 159 -0.94 -4.77 6.77
C CYS A 159 -2.16 -4.03 7.31
N TYR A 160 -2.29 -2.76 6.95
CA TYR A 160 -3.35 -1.88 7.42
C TYR A 160 -4.30 -1.55 6.27
N LEU A 161 -5.58 -1.88 6.41
CA LEU A 161 -6.56 -1.68 5.34
C LEU A 161 -6.66 -0.19 4.99
N ALA A 162 -6.37 0.17 3.75
CA ALA A 162 -6.44 1.53 3.25
C ALA A 162 -7.83 1.82 2.65
N THR A 163 -8.23 1.00 1.69
CA THR A 163 -9.49 1.16 0.94
C THR A 163 -10.00 -0.17 0.43
N ASP A 164 -11.29 -0.23 0.07
CA ASP A 164 -11.91 -1.46 -0.42
C ASP A 164 -11.65 -1.69 -1.93
N SER A 165 -11.02 -0.72 -2.61
CA SER A 165 -10.68 -0.84 -4.03
C SER A 165 -9.62 0.17 -4.49
N PHE A 166 -8.94 -0.13 -5.59
CA PHE A 166 -7.91 0.76 -6.16
C PHE A 166 -8.46 2.11 -6.63
N ASP A 167 -9.67 2.15 -7.22
CA ASP A 167 -10.29 3.42 -7.61
C ASP A 167 -10.60 4.29 -6.38
N GLU A 168 -10.98 3.67 -5.26
CA GLU A 168 -11.21 4.38 -3.99
C GLU A 168 -9.89 4.92 -3.42
N LEU A 169 -8.81 4.14 -3.48
CA LEU A 169 -7.47 4.59 -3.10
C LEU A 169 -7.10 5.87 -3.85
N LEU A 170 -7.17 5.83 -5.19
CA LEU A 170 -6.88 7.01 -6.03
C LEU A 170 -7.78 8.21 -5.67
N GLY A 171 -9.06 7.94 -5.37
CA GLY A 171 -10.00 8.95 -4.90
C GLY A 171 -9.60 9.63 -3.58
N LYS A 172 -8.91 8.91 -2.69
CA LYS A 172 -8.51 9.39 -1.36
C LYS A 172 -7.11 10.00 -1.28
N LEU A 173 -6.25 9.82 -2.28
CA LEU A 173 -4.89 10.38 -2.26
C LEU A 173 -4.90 11.90 -2.02
N GLN A 174 -3.95 12.45 -1.28
CA GLN A 174 -3.82 13.90 -1.12
C GLN A 174 -2.35 14.23 -1.18
N ARG A 175 -1.97 15.27 -1.93
CA ARG A 175 -0.60 15.78 -1.84
C ARG A 175 -0.33 16.23 -0.41
N LEU A 176 0.82 15.85 0.11
CA LEU A 176 1.32 16.36 1.38
C LEU A 176 1.43 17.89 1.24
N PRO A 177 0.91 18.69 2.19
CA PRO A 177 1.10 20.12 2.17
C PRO A 177 2.61 20.45 2.24
N GLU A 178 3.06 21.41 1.42
CA GLU A 178 4.43 21.97 1.49
C GLU A 178 4.76 22.58 2.86
#